data_AF-A0A328DVP1-F1
#
_entry.id   AF-A0A328DVP1-F1
#
_cell.length_a   1.000
_cell.length_b   1.000
_cell.length_c   1.000
_cell.angle_alpha   90.00
_cell.angle_beta   90.00
_cell.angle_gamma   90.00
#
_symmetry.space_group_name_H-M   'P 1'
#
loop_
_entity.id
_entity.type
_entity.pdbx_description
1 polymer ?
#
loop_
_entity_poly.entity_id
_entity_poly.type
_entity_poly.pdbx_seq_one_letter_code
_entity_poly.pdbx_strand_id
1 'polypeptide(L)'
;MIPEKYAKKYANELAETVKLNLTSGREWEVHIVKAKDTVWFHRGLESFIKDNSIGIHYLLLFNYAANSRFNVHVFDHTVSQSTRESSNGGHYLYLS
;
A
#
# COMPACT_ATOMS: atom_id res chain seq x y z
N MET A 1 -0.28 6.95 -5.26
CA MET A 1 -0.64 7.12 -6.69
C MET A 1 -0.90 5.74 -7.28
N ILE A 2 -1.93 5.56 -8.09
CA ILE A 2 -2.15 4.31 -8.84
C ILE A 2 -1.32 4.38 -10.14
N PRO A 3 -0.49 3.38 -10.47
CA PRO A 3 0.30 3.40 -11.70
C PRO A 3 -0.59 3.52 -12.95
N GLU A 4 -0.13 4.28 -13.94
CA GLU A 4 -0.89 4.68 -15.13
C GLU A 4 -1.57 3.51 -15.86
N LYS A 5 -0.86 2.38 -16.03
CA LYS A 5 -1.40 1.19 -16.69
C LYS A 5 -2.66 0.64 -16.01
N TYR A 6 -2.75 0.75 -14.68
CA TYR A 6 -3.91 0.32 -13.89
C TYR A 6 -4.96 1.42 -13.81
N ALA A 7 -4.53 2.68 -13.69
CA ALA A 7 -5.43 3.82 -13.78
C ALA A 7 -6.22 3.79 -15.10
N LYS A 8 -5.55 3.67 -16.25
CA LYS A 8 -6.23 3.56 -17.56
C LYS A 8 -7.19 2.38 -17.66
N LYS A 9 -6.81 1.22 -17.12
CA LYS A 9 -7.61 0.00 -17.20
C LYS A 9 -8.89 0.07 -16.37
N TYR A 10 -8.84 0.72 -15.21
CA TYR A 10 -9.94 0.65 -14.22
C TYR A 10 -10.57 2.02 -13.88
N ALA A 11 -10.02 3.14 -14.35
CA ALA A 11 -10.45 4.48 -13.94
C ALA A 11 -11.94 4.75 -14.17
N ASN A 12 -12.53 4.20 -15.24
CA ASN A 12 -13.95 4.39 -15.54
C ASN A 12 -14.88 3.61 -14.58
N GLU A 13 -14.39 2.52 -13.97
CA GLU A 13 -15.14 1.71 -13.01
C GLU A 13 -15.03 2.24 -11.58
N LEU A 14 -14.00 3.03 -11.28
CA LEU A 14 -13.78 3.57 -9.95
C LEU A 14 -14.77 4.71 -9.66
N ALA A 15 -15.50 4.60 -8.57
CA ALA A 15 -16.24 5.71 -7.98
C ALA A 15 -15.30 6.77 -7.41
N GLU A 16 -15.83 7.95 -7.08
CA GLU A 16 -15.06 9.02 -6.42
C GLU A 16 -14.49 8.61 -5.05
N THR A 17 -15.10 7.59 -4.44
CA THR A 17 -14.65 6.99 -3.19
C THR A 17 -14.41 5.51 -3.42
N VAL A 18 -13.25 5.03 -2.97
CA VAL A 18 -12.86 3.62 -3.05
C VAL A 18 -12.65 3.07 -1.64
N LYS A 19 -12.74 1.75 -1.51
CA LYS A 19 -12.55 1.04 -0.25
C LYS A 19 -11.20 0.32 -0.25
N LEU A 20 -10.36 0.59 0.74
CA LEU A 20 -9.12 -0.14 0.98
C LEU A 20 -9.36 -1.20 2.05
N ASN A 21 -9.22 -2.47 1.68
CA ASN A 21 -9.43 -3.61 2.55
C ASN A 21 -8.10 -4.27 2.91
N LEU A 22 -7.78 -4.35 4.20
CA LEU A 22 -6.68 -5.17 4.67
C LEU A 22 -7.10 -6.63 4.80
N THR A 23 -6.12 -7.53 4.75
CA THR A 23 -6.32 -8.96 5.03
C THR A 23 -6.87 -9.23 6.45
N SER A 24 -6.72 -8.27 7.36
CA SER A 24 -7.33 -8.30 8.69
C SER A 24 -8.85 -8.06 8.70
N GLY A 25 -9.46 -7.74 7.55
CA GLY A 25 -10.89 -7.43 7.42
C GLY A 25 -11.26 -5.99 7.76
N ARG A 26 -10.30 -5.14 8.12
CA ARG A 26 -10.53 -3.70 8.31
C ARG A 26 -10.62 -2.98 6.95
N GLU A 27 -11.54 -2.02 6.86
CA GLU A 27 -11.80 -1.24 5.65
C GLU A 27 -11.66 0.26 5.91
N TRP A 28 -11.10 0.99 4.95
CA TRP A 28 -11.04 2.46 4.94
C TRP A 28 -11.64 3.01 3.66
N GLU A 29 -12.45 4.05 3.79
CA GLU A 29 -12.96 4.82 2.65
C GLU A 29 -11.97 5.92 2.28
N VAL A 30 -11.59 5.95 1.01
CA VAL A 30 -10.58 6.86 0.48
C VAL A 30 -11.13 7.55 -0.76
N HIS A 31 -11.15 8.87 -0.74
CA HIS A 31 -11.49 9.64 -1.92
C HIS A 31 -10.35 9.56 -2.94
N ILE A 32 -10.72 9.44 -4.21
CA ILE A 32 -9.78 9.50 -5.32
C ILE A 32 -9.98 10.76 -6.16
N VAL A 33 -8.88 11.27 -6.71
CA VAL A 33 -8.88 12.32 -7.71
C VAL A 33 -8.37 11.73 -9.02
N LYS A 34 -9.18 11.85 -10.08
CA LYS A 34 -8.81 11.43 -11.43
C LYS A 34 -8.26 12.64 -12.19
N ALA A 35 -7.07 12.52 -12.77
CA ALA A 35 -6.44 13.57 -13.56
C ALA A 35 -5.79 12.95 -14.80
N LYS A 36 -6.34 13.24 -15.99
CA LYS A 36 -5.94 12.65 -17.29
C LYS A 36 -5.80 11.13 -17.22
N ASP A 37 -4.57 10.66 -17.02
CA ASP A 37 -4.18 9.24 -17.03
C ASP A 37 -3.78 8.72 -15.65
N THR A 38 -3.97 9.52 -14.61
CA THR A 38 -3.54 9.21 -13.25
C THR A 38 -4.71 9.25 -12.27
N VAL A 39 -4.67 8.33 -11.30
CA VAL A 39 -5.59 8.30 -10.17
C VAL A 39 -4.79 8.46 -8.88
N TRP A 40 -5.19 9.44 -8.08
CA TRP A 40 -4.57 9.76 -6.81
C TRP A 40 -5.51 9.43 -5.67
N PHE A 41 -5.02 8.70 -4.67
CA PHE A 41 -5.68 8.67 -3.38
C PHE A 41 -5.49 10.03 -2.70
N HIS A 42 -6.56 10.57 -2.14
CA HIS A 42 -6.58 11.90 -1.53
C HIS A 42 -7.08 11.79 -0.08
N ARG A 43 -8.26 12.33 0.24
CA ARG A 43 -8.82 12.28 1.60
C ARG A 43 -9.05 10.83 2.05
N GLY A 44 -8.75 10.57 3.32
CA GLY A 44 -8.89 9.24 3.95
C GLY A 44 -7.64 8.36 3.84
N LEU A 45 -6.71 8.64 2.90
CA LEU A 45 -5.46 7.89 2.81
C LEU A 45 -4.58 8.10 4.05
N GLU A 46 -4.53 9.30 4.60
CA GLU A 46 -3.74 9.59 5.81
C GLU A 46 -4.23 8.79 7.02
N SER A 47 -5.55 8.63 7.18
CA SER A 47 -6.14 7.83 8.25
C SER A 47 -5.76 6.35 8.07
N PHE A 48 -5.86 5.83 6.85
CA PHE A 48 -5.39 4.48 6.54
C PHE A 48 -3.91 4.27 6.91
N ILE A 49 -3.04 5.22 6.58
CA ILE A 49 -1.60 5.14 6.90
C ILE A 49 -1.39 5.18 8.42
N LYS A 50 -2.03 6.13 9.11
CA LYS A 50 -1.89 6.35 10.55
C LYS A 50 -2.43 5.17 11.38
N ASP A 51 -3.64 4.72 11.08
CA ASP A 51 -4.32 3.65 11.83
C ASP A 51 -3.58 2.30 11.71
N ASN A 52 -2.79 2.12 10.64
CA ASN A 52 -2.00 0.91 10.41
C ASN A 52 -0.51 1.11 10.66
N SER A 53 -0.08 2.27 11.21
CA SER A 53 1.32 2.59 11.50
C SER A 53 2.27 2.38 10.30
N ILE A 54 1.79 2.68 9.09
CA ILE A 54 2.55 2.49 7.86
C ILE A 54 3.60 3.61 7.72
N GLY A 55 4.88 3.21 7.69
CA GLY A 55 6.02 4.13 7.56
C GLY A 55 6.66 4.16 6.17
N ILE A 56 7.77 4.91 6.05
CA ILE A 56 8.51 5.11 4.79
C ILE A 56 9.15 3.84 4.22
N HIS A 57 9.32 2.80 5.05
CA HIS A 57 9.92 1.51 4.66
C HIS A 57 8.88 0.43 4.35
N TYR A 58 7.61 0.81 4.20
CA TYR A 58 6.55 -0.13 3.90
C TYR A 58 6.25 -0.16 2.40
N LEU A 59 6.09 -1.37 1.86
CA LEU A 59 5.60 -1.58 0.50
C LEU A 59 4.11 -1.93 0.56
N LEU A 60 3.31 -1.21 -0.22
CA LEU A 60 1.87 -1.41 -0.35
C LEU A 60 1.56 -2.02 -1.72
N LEU A 61 0.96 -3.21 -1.73
CA LEU A 61 0.46 -3.85 -2.94
C LEU A 61 -1.07 -3.75 -2.99
N PHE A 62 -1.58 -3.09 -4.02
CA PHE A 62 -3.01 -2.92 -4.25
C PHE A 62 -3.50 -3.92 -5.29
N ASN A 63 -4.47 -4.75 -4.93
CA ASN A 63 -5.16 -5.65 -5.84
C ASN A 63 -6.62 -5.21 -6.00
N TYR A 64 -7.04 -4.89 -7.21
CA TYR A 64 -8.41 -4.44 -7.48
C TYR A 64 -9.38 -5.63 -7.43
N ALA A 65 -10.36 -5.55 -6.52
CA ALA A 65 -11.33 -6.61 -6.25
C ALA A 65 -12.72 -6.31 -6.88
N ALA A 66 -12.76 -5.43 -7.90
CA ALA A 66 -13.97 -4.86 -8.48
C ALA A 66 -14.76 -3.93 -7.54
N ASN A 67 -15.80 -3.28 -8.06
CA ASN A 67 -16.74 -2.44 -7.29
C ASN A 67 -16.05 -1.36 -6.44
N SER A 68 -15.02 -0.71 -7.00
CA SER A 68 -14.24 0.33 -6.30
C SER A 68 -13.59 -0.15 -5.00
N ARG A 69 -13.27 -1.46 -4.90
CA ARG A 69 -12.55 -2.04 -3.77
C ARG A 69 -11.15 -2.46 -4.16
N PHE A 70 -10.19 -2.18 -3.27
CA PHE A 70 -8.83 -2.65 -3.36
C PHE A 70 -8.50 -3.46 -2.12
N ASN A 71 -8.03 -4.69 -2.32
CA ASN A 71 -7.34 -5.43 -1.27
C ASN A 71 -5.91 -4.90 -1.19
N VAL A 72 -5.46 -4.60 0.02
CA VAL A 72 -4.14 -4.01 0.28
C VAL A 72 -3.31 -4.98 1.10
N HIS A 73 -2.15 -5.35 0.56
CA HIS A 73 -1.13 -6.08 1.29
C HIS A 73 -0.03 -5.11 1.71
N VAL A 74 0.32 -5.16 3.00
CA VAL A 74 1.30 -4.27 3.63
C VAL A 74 2.53 -5.11 3.97
N PHE A 75 3.68 -4.76 3.42
CA PHE A 75 4.95 -5.43 3.69
C PHE A 75 5.88 -4.45 4.38
N ASP A 76 6.40 -4.83 5.55
CA ASP A 76 7.41 -4.05 6.26
C ASP A 76 8.80 -4.51 5.81
N HIS A 77 9.52 -3.67 5.06
CA HIS A 77 10.89 -4.02 4.63
C HIS A 77 11.92 -3.99 5.78
N THR A 78 11.61 -3.39 6.94
CA THR A 78 12.54 -3.31 8.07
C THR A 78 12.70 -4.63 8.82
N VAL A 79 11.64 -5.46 8.85
CA VAL A 79 11.64 -6.75 9.58
C VAL A 79 12.61 -7.76 8.96
N SER A 80 13.04 -7.52 7.72
CA SER A 80 14.08 -8.33 7.06
C SER A 80 15.49 -8.08 7.62
N GLN A 81 15.74 -6.96 8.31
CA GLN A 81 17.03 -6.61 8.91
C GLN A 81 17.15 -6.99 10.39
N SER A 82 16.05 -7.12 11.13
CA SER A 82 16.10 -7.32 12.60
C SER A 82 16.05 -8.77 13.08
N THR A 83 15.82 -9.77 12.22
CA THR A 83 15.79 -11.19 12.64
C THR A 83 17.15 -11.90 12.52
N ARG A 84 18.26 -11.16 12.37
CA ARG A 84 19.62 -11.75 12.39
C ARG A 84 20.52 -11.19 13.48
N GLU A 85 20.00 -10.87 14.67
CA GLU A 85 20.88 -10.66 15.83
C GLU A 85 20.32 -11.30 17.12
N SER A 86 20.73 -12.55 17.32
CA SER A 86 21.16 -13.21 18.58
C SER A 86 21.10 -14.73 18.32
N SER A 87 22.18 -15.44 18.04
CA SER A 87 23.32 -15.66 18.95
C SER A 87 24.54 -16.19 18.18
N ASN A 88 25.73 -15.73 18.57
CA ASN A 88 27.08 -16.23 18.25
C ASN A 88 27.64 -16.04 16.83
N GLY A 89 28.57 -15.08 16.73
CA GLY A 89 29.90 -15.26 16.15
C GLY A 89 29.98 -15.50 14.64
N GLY A 90 30.22 -14.43 13.87
CA GLY A 90 30.68 -14.56 12.50
C GLY A 90 30.64 -13.23 11.75
N HIS A 91 31.81 -12.75 11.34
CA HIS A 91 32.01 -11.54 10.55
C HIS A 91 31.19 -11.56 9.24
N TYR A 92 30.47 -10.48 8.94
CA TYR A 92 29.89 -10.25 7.61
C TYR A 92 30.30 -8.88 7.08
N LEU A 93 30.92 -8.89 5.89
CA LEU A 93 31.24 -7.72 5.09
C LEU A 93 30.01 -7.37 4.24
N TYR A 94 29.62 -6.09 4.22
CA TYR A 94 28.64 -5.58 3.26
C TYR A 94 29.36 -5.14 1.99
N LEU A 95 28.92 -5.65 0.82
CA LEU A 95 29.28 -5.10 -0.48
C LEU A 95 28.14 -4.21 -0.97
N SER A 96 28.50 -3.00 -1.41
CA SER A 96 27.65 -2.00 -2.06
C SER A 96 27.31 -2.36 -3.50
#